data_AF-A0A9P9PTZ0-F1
#
_entry.id   AF-A0A9P9PTZ0-F1
#
_cell.length_a   1.000
_cell.length_b   1.000
_cell.length_c   1.000
_cell.angle_alpha   90.00
_cell.angle_beta   90.00
_cell.angle_gamma   90.00
#
_symmetry.space_group_name_H-M   'P 1'
#
loop_
_entity.id
_entity.type
_entity.pdbx_description
1 polymer ?
#
loop_
_entity_poly.entity_id
_entity_poly.type
_entity_poly.pdbx_seq_one_letter_code
_entity_poly.pdbx_strand_id
1 'polypeptide(L)'
;MAPSRILDSHIHLWPSTATTSSNHAWMTEGHQLARRHGIADYKAVANPKPSGFVYVETDRYLPSTSPEIDAGDSEESRKRKLAEWAKEPLEEVKFLRRIVEDKSQEGDGFESGDGDLFKGAVIWAPFHLPPTLFSDYLNLAEQTSGPALWQRVAGFRYLLQGKGEGEVKRLVESEDWLNNIVPLRNGRDGKGWVFDVGIDTHRDGVEQAEHVGAMINEVRKREEASSQHGHVRFVLNHLCKAPLSTTPSPHQRWTAALNQLAADTNVFMKLSGAFNEFADQSTPDNVPAVVGALNPFLNHVFTCFPERVMFGSDWPVCNVGGPRGQGGNWGFWVEIVDEYLGQKRLSEKERERVWWGAGAEAYGVEL
;
A
#
# COMPACT_ATOMS: atom_id res chain seq x y z
N MET A 1 -19.60 -7.80 -17.55
CA MET A 1 -19.39 -9.22 -17.15
C MET A 1 -18.43 -9.17 -15.99
N ALA A 2 -18.69 -9.89 -14.91
CA ALA A 2 -17.76 -9.92 -13.78
C ALA A 2 -16.36 -10.35 -14.25
N PRO A 3 -15.28 -9.74 -13.73
CA PRO A 3 -13.93 -10.13 -14.11
C PRO A 3 -13.68 -11.59 -13.77
N SER A 4 -13.00 -12.31 -14.67
CA SER A 4 -12.70 -13.74 -14.52
C SER A 4 -11.70 -14.01 -13.39
N ARG A 5 -10.80 -13.06 -13.13
CA ARG A 5 -9.78 -13.09 -12.07
C ARG A 5 -9.61 -11.69 -11.49
N ILE A 6 -9.43 -11.60 -10.18
CA ILE A 6 -9.10 -10.37 -9.47
C ILE A 6 -7.90 -10.64 -8.56
N LEU A 7 -6.88 -9.80 -8.65
CA LEU A 7 -5.89 -9.61 -7.60
C LEU A 7 -6.25 -8.34 -6.86
N ASP A 8 -6.69 -8.47 -5.61
CA ASP A 8 -6.90 -7.29 -4.77
C ASP A 8 -5.54 -6.80 -4.26
N SER A 9 -4.95 -5.82 -4.94
CA SER A 9 -3.56 -5.41 -4.68
C SER A 9 -3.41 -4.57 -3.41
N HIS A 10 -4.49 -4.33 -2.66
CA HIS A 10 -4.46 -3.51 -1.47
C HIS A 10 -5.58 -3.90 -0.51
N ILE A 11 -5.23 -4.77 0.43
CA ILE A 11 -6.07 -5.03 1.61
C ILE A 11 -5.26 -4.84 2.88
N HIS A 12 -5.99 -4.64 3.97
CA HIS A 12 -5.47 -4.61 5.31
C HIS A 12 -6.17 -5.68 6.15
N LEU A 13 -5.40 -6.32 7.03
CA LEU A 13 -5.88 -7.37 7.93
C LEU A 13 -5.30 -7.12 9.32
N TRP A 14 -6.09 -7.36 10.36
CA TRP A 14 -5.59 -7.38 11.73
C TRP A 14 -6.46 -8.26 12.65
N PRO A 15 -5.83 -8.98 13.60
CA PRO A 15 -6.52 -9.86 14.54
C PRO A 15 -7.28 -9.06 15.60
N SER A 16 -8.15 -9.72 16.37
CA SER A 16 -8.87 -9.10 17.49
C SER A 16 -7.96 -8.59 18.62
N THR A 17 -6.71 -9.04 18.66
CA THR A 17 -5.69 -8.58 19.63
C THR A 17 -5.01 -7.27 19.21
N ALA A 18 -5.40 -6.71 18.06
CA ALA A 18 -4.79 -5.56 17.43
C ALA A 18 -5.83 -4.50 17.09
N THR A 19 -6.75 -4.22 18.01
CA THR A 19 -7.94 -3.38 17.76
C THR A 19 -8.01 -2.16 18.69
N THR A 20 -6.87 -1.67 19.17
CA THR A 20 -6.81 -0.52 20.10
C THR A 20 -5.74 0.49 19.68
N SER A 21 -5.79 1.68 20.28
CA SER A 21 -4.83 2.75 20.06
C SER A 21 -3.38 2.40 20.45
N SER A 22 -3.17 1.42 21.34
CA SER A 22 -1.83 0.94 21.69
C SER A 22 -1.20 0.08 20.60
N ASN A 23 -2.00 -0.47 19.70
CA ASN A 23 -1.55 -1.28 18.57
C ASN A 23 -1.48 -0.47 17.26
N HIS A 24 -2.36 0.52 17.13
CA HIS A 24 -2.51 1.40 15.97
C HIS A 24 -2.79 2.82 16.46
N ALA A 25 -1.85 3.75 16.31
CA ALA A 25 -1.99 5.10 16.86
C ALA A 25 -3.24 5.85 16.35
N TRP A 26 -3.67 5.54 15.12
CA TRP A 26 -4.85 6.12 14.47
C TRP A 26 -6.18 5.51 14.93
N MET A 27 -6.15 4.36 15.62
CA MET A 27 -7.36 3.60 15.93
C MET A 27 -8.03 4.13 17.21
N THR A 28 -9.26 4.62 17.05
CA THR A 28 -10.09 5.12 18.16
C THR A 28 -11.12 4.06 18.58
N GLU A 29 -11.30 3.85 19.88
CA GLU A 29 -12.30 2.91 20.40
C GLU A 29 -13.72 3.27 19.90
N GLY A 30 -14.49 2.26 19.51
CA GLY A 30 -15.83 2.44 18.94
C GLY A 30 -15.85 2.88 17.46
N HIS A 31 -14.70 3.22 16.87
CA HIS A 31 -14.61 3.43 15.42
C HIS A 31 -14.90 2.12 14.67
N GLN A 32 -15.48 2.21 13.47
CA GLN A 32 -15.90 1.03 12.70
C GLN A 32 -14.76 0.08 12.27
N LEU A 33 -13.52 0.57 12.28
CA LEU A 33 -12.30 -0.20 12.02
C LEU A 33 -11.70 -0.80 13.31
N ALA A 34 -12.15 -0.38 14.49
CA ALA A 34 -11.63 -0.81 15.79
C ALA A 34 -12.21 -2.17 16.22
N ARG A 35 -12.08 -3.17 15.35
CA ARG A 35 -12.45 -4.58 15.58
C ARG A 35 -11.64 -5.47 14.65
N ARG A 36 -11.72 -6.79 14.82
CA ARG A 36 -11.06 -7.74 13.92
C ARG A 36 -11.47 -7.53 12.47
N HIS A 37 -10.48 -7.58 11.58
CA HIS A 37 -10.65 -7.66 10.15
C HIS A 37 -9.71 -8.76 9.61
N GLY A 38 -10.18 -10.02 9.64
CA GLY A 38 -9.44 -11.18 9.15
C GLY A 38 -9.88 -11.66 7.76
N ILE A 39 -9.28 -12.73 7.26
CA ILE A 39 -9.59 -13.30 5.93
C ILE A 39 -11.03 -13.82 5.86
N ALA A 40 -11.55 -14.39 6.95
CA ALA A 40 -12.94 -14.82 7.03
C ALA A 40 -13.91 -13.64 6.86
N ASP A 41 -13.59 -12.49 7.48
CA ASP A 41 -14.38 -11.26 7.37
C ASP A 41 -14.30 -10.69 5.94
N TYR A 42 -13.12 -10.74 5.32
CA TYR A 42 -12.92 -10.33 3.92
C TYR A 42 -13.71 -11.21 2.95
N LYS A 43 -13.61 -12.53 3.08
CA LYS A 43 -14.35 -13.50 2.24
C LYS A 43 -15.86 -13.36 2.35
N ALA A 44 -16.37 -12.90 3.50
CA ALA A 44 -17.79 -12.67 3.70
C ALA A 44 -18.34 -11.49 2.88
N VAL A 45 -17.49 -10.54 2.49
CA VAL A 45 -17.90 -9.32 1.77
C VAL A 45 -17.37 -9.23 0.34
N ALA A 46 -16.29 -9.94 0.02
CA ALA A 46 -15.67 -9.90 -1.29
C ALA A 46 -16.47 -10.74 -2.31
N ASN A 47 -17.26 -10.06 -3.14
CA ASN A 47 -18.07 -10.66 -4.21
C ASN A 47 -18.02 -9.80 -5.48
N PRO A 48 -17.52 -10.32 -6.63
CA PRO A 48 -17.04 -11.68 -6.87
C PRO A 48 -15.82 -12.05 -6.01
N LYS A 49 -15.60 -13.36 -5.81
CA LYS A 49 -14.47 -13.83 -5.01
C LYS A 49 -13.15 -13.53 -5.73
N PRO A 50 -12.18 -12.88 -5.07
CA PRO A 50 -10.88 -12.61 -5.66
C PRO A 50 -10.07 -13.91 -5.79
N SER A 51 -9.19 -13.96 -6.78
CA SER A 51 -8.22 -15.05 -6.95
C SER A 51 -7.07 -14.97 -5.94
N GLY A 52 -6.87 -13.79 -5.36
CA GLY A 52 -5.92 -13.55 -4.28
C GLY A 52 -5.80 -12.07 -3.96
N PHE A 53 -4.97 -11.76 -2.98
CA PHE A 53 -4.71 -10.39 -2.55
C PHE A 53 -3.23 -10.16 -2.21
N VAL A 54 -2.85 -8.88 -2.23
CA VAL A 54 -1.61 -8.37 -1.64
C VAL A 54 -1.96 -7.62 -0.36
N TYR A 55 -1.42 -8.11 0.75
CA TYR A 55 -1.51 -7.44 2.05
C TYR A 55 -0.66 -6.18 2.06
N VAL A 56 -1.14 -5.11 2.69
CA VAL A 56 -0.35 -3.90 2.96
C VAL A 56 -0.40 -3.57 4.45
N GLU A 57 0.75 -3.20 5.01
CA GLU A 57 0.92 -2.82 6.43
C GLU A 57 -0.11 -1.79 6.90
N THR A 58 -0.36 -1.76 8.22
CA THR A 58 -1.53 -1.07 8.79
C THR A 58 -1.19 0.17 9.61
N ASP A 59 0.00 0.74 9.45
CA ASP A 59 0.51 1.88 10.22
C ASP A 59 0.47 1.59 11.73
N ARG A 60 1.16 0.51 12.10
CA ARG A 60 1.26 0.02 13.48
C ARG A 60 1.92 1.07 14.37
N TYR A 61 1.50 1.11 15.64
CA TYR A 61 2.00 2.07 16.62
C TYR A 61 3.53 2.00 16.78
N LEU A 62 4.15 3.17 16.91
CA LEU A 62 5.54 3.35 17.32
C LEU A 62 5.58 4.30 18.51
N PRO A 63 6.42 4.04 19.53
CA PRO A 63 6.49 4.90 20.71
C PRO A 63 7.15 6.26 20.43
N SER A 64 7.93 6.35 19.35
CA SER A 64 8.65 7.54 18.92
C SER A 64 8.98 7.47 17.43
N THR A 65 9.38 8.58 16.82
CA THR A 65 9.79 8.62 15.40
C THR A 65 11.08 7.85 15.13
N SER A 66 12.00 7.81 16.10
CA SER A 66 13.27 7.08 16.01
C SER A 66 13.54 6.33 17.32
N PRO A 67 14.20 5.16 17.26
CA PRO A 67 14.58 4.40 18.44
C PRO A 67 15.69 5.11 19.23
N GLU A 68 15.70 4.95 20.55
CA GLU A 68 16.74 5.50 21.45
C GLU A 68 18.00 4.61 21.45
N ILE A 69 18.79 4.71 20.39
CA ILE A 69 20.00 3.93 20.17
C ILE A 69 21.21 4.85 20.09
N ASP A 70 22.21 4.57 20.92
CA ASP A 70 23.44 5.36 21.01
C ASP A 70 24.53 4.78 20.11
N ALA A 71 25.47 5.62 19.67
CA ALA A 71 26.61 5.18 18.85
C ALA A 71 27.49 4.12 19.55
N GLY A 72 27.45 4.05 20.89
CA GLY A 72 28.18 3.06 21.70
C GLY A 72 27.44 1.74 21.94
N ASP A 73 26.18 1.60 21.49
CA ASP A 73 25.43 0.36 21.67
C ASP A 73 26.07 -0.80 20.89
N SER A 74 26.24 -1.95 21.57
CA SER A 74 26.61 -3.19 20.90
C SER A 74 25.55 -3.61 19.88
N GLU A 75 25.92 -4.45 18.92
CA GLU A 75 24.96 -5.00 17.94
C GLU A 75 23.76 -5.69 18.61
N GLU A 76 24.01 -6.44 19.69
CA GLU A 76 22.96 -7.11 20.47
C GLU A 76 22.04 -6.10 21.18
N SER A 77 22.61 -5.06 21.80
CA SER A 77 21.84 -3.99 22.44
C SER A 77 20.96 -3.27 21.42
N ARG A 78 21.54 -2.94 20.26
CA ARG A 78 20.88 -2.25 19.16
C ARG A 78 19.71 -3.04 18.59
N LYS A 79 19.90 -4.33 18.31
CA LYS A 79 18.82 -5.22 17.83
C LYS A 79 17.70 -5.36 18.85
N ARG A 80 18.02 -5.48 20.15
CA ARG A 80 17.01 -5.54 21.21
C ARG A 80 16.20 -4.25 21.29
N LYS A 81 16.85 -3.10 21.34
CA LYS A 81 16.18 -1.78 21.36
C LYS A 81 15.33 -1.54 20.11
N LEU A 82 15.81 -1.95 18.93
CA LEU A 82 15.04 -1.91 17.68
C LEU A 82 13.78 -2.77 17.77
N ALA A 83 13.89 -4.00 18.29
CA ALA A 83 12.74 -4.90 18.44
C ALA A 83 11.72 -4.38 19.45
N GLU A 84 12.17 -3.76 20.54
CA GLU A 84 11.30 -3.10 21.54
C GLU A 84 10.58 -1.88 20.93
N TRP A 85 11.30 -1.04 20.19
CA TRP A 85 10.75 0.14 19.51
C TRP A 85 9.75 -0.23 18.41
N ALA A 86 10.09 -1.19 17.55
CA ALA A 86 9.25 -1.64 16.44
C ALA A 86 8.35 -2.84 16.80
N LYS A 87 7.98 -2.98 18.09
CA LYS A 87 7.21 -4.12 18.59
C LYS A 87 5.92 -4.35 17.80
N GLU A 88 5.09 -3.33 17.62
CA GLU A 88 3.77 -3.50 16.97
C GLU A 88 3.86 -3.79 15.46
N PRO A 89 4.78 -3.17 14.68
CA PRO A 89 5.12 -3.66 13.34
C PRO A 89 5.56 -5.13 13.30
N LEU A 90 6.38 -5.57 14.25
CA LEU A 90 6.84 -6.98 14.29
C LEU A 90 5.71 -7.94 14.71
N GLU A 91 4.79 -7.54 15.59
CA GLU A 91 3.58 -8.33 15.91
C GLU A 91 2.65 -8.49 14.70
N GLU A 92 2.55 -7.47 13.85
CA GLU A 92 1.86 -7.57 12.57
C GLU A 92 2.50 -8.64 11.68
N VAL A 93 3.83 -8.62 11.51
CA VAL A 93 4.56 -9.66 10.75
C VAL A 93 4.32 -11.06 11.32
N LYS A 94 4.28 -11.22 12.65
CA LYS A 94 3.96 -12.51 13.29
C LYS A 94 2.55 -12.99 12.95
N PHE A 95 1.58 -12.08 12.87
CA PHE A 95 0.22 -12.42 12.44
C PHE A 95 0.19 -12.89 10.98
N LEU A 96 0.85 -12.17 10.07
CA LEU A 96 0.95 -12.58 8.66
C LEU A 96 1.64 -13.94 8.51
N ARG A 97 2.65 -14.22 9.33
CA ARG A 97 3.34 -15.51 9.32
C ARG A 97 2.39 -16.64 9.69
N ARG A 98 1.50 -16.45 10.67
CA ARG A 98 0.51 -17.46 11.04
C ARG A 98 -0.46 -17.78 9.89
N ILE A 99 -0.85 -16.78 9.10
CA ILE A 99 -1.66 -16.97 7.89
C ILE A 99 -0.92 -17.88 6.90
N VAL A 100 0.33 -17.55 6.59
CA VAL A 100 1.11 -18.27 5.56
C VAL A 100 1.54 -19.67 6.01
N GLU A 101 1.84 -19.86 7.29
CA GLU A 101 2.20 -21.17 7.86
C GLU A 101 0.99 -22.02 8.29
N ASP A 102 -0.23 -21.53 8.08
CA ASP A 102 -1.47 -22.17 8.47
C ASP A 102 -1.55 -22.54 9.97
N LYS A 103 -1.23 -21.57 10.83
CA LYS A 103 -1.17 -21.72 12.30
C LYS A 103 -2.09 -20.71 12.99
N SER A 104 -3.39 -20.77 12.68
CA SER A 104 -4.39 -19.86 13.24
C SER A 104 -4.42 -19.86 14.77
N GLN A 105 -4.59 -18.69 15.37
CA GLN A 105 -4.91 -18.51 16.78
C GLN A 105 -6.32 -17.95 16.95
N GLU A 106 -6.88 -18.09 18.14
CA GLU A 106 -8.15 -17.46 18.48
C GLU A 106 -8.05 -15.94 18.27
N GLY A 107 -9.02 -15.37 17.54
CA GLY A 107 -9.04 -13.95 17.22
C GLY A 107 -8.35 -13.55 15.92
N ASP A 108 -7.62 -14.43 15.25
CA ASP A 108 -6.94 -14.12 13.98
C ASP A 108 -7.91 -13.89 12.82
N GLY A 109 -9.02 -14.62 12.80
CA GLY A 109 -10.06 -14.49 11.77
C GLY A 109 -9.69 -15.09 10.42
N PHE A 110 -8.95 -16.20 10.40
CA PHE A 110 -8.77 -17.05 9.22
C PHE A 110 -8.83 -18.53 9.61
N GLU A 111 -9.16 -19.38 8.65
CA GLU A 111 -9.22 -20.83 8.80
C GLU A 111 -8.14 -21.52 7.95
N SER A 112 -7.98 -22.83 8.15
CA SER A 112 -7.02 -23.61 7.37
C SER A 112 -7.29 -23.54 5.87
N GLY A 113 -6.24 -23.27 5.10
CA GLY A 113 -6.30 -23.06 3.66
C GLY A 113 -6.61 -21.62 3.21
N ASP A 114 -7.04 -20.71 4.11
CA ASP A 114 -7.30 -19.31 3.74
C ASP A 114 -6.03 -18.57 3.26
N GLY A 115 -4.84 -19.04 3.70
CA GLY A 115 -3.54 -18.53 3.27
C GLY A 115 -3.25 -18.69 1.77
N ASP A 116 -4.05 -19.47 1.02
CA ASP A 116 -3.91 -19.63 -0.44
C ASP A 116 -4.29 -18.35 -1.22
N LEU A 117 -5.14 -17.50 -0.62
CA LEU A 117 -5.47 -16.18 -1.15
C LEU A 117 -4.34 -15.16 -0.95
N PHE A 118 -3.41 -15.42 -0.02
CA PHE A 118 -2.31 -14.52 0.33
C PHE A 118 -1.18 -14.63 -0.70
N LYS A 119 -1.19 -13.74 -1.71
CA LYS A 119 -0.22 -13.78 -2.83
C LYS A 119 1.05 -12.98 -2.55
N GLY A 120 0.97 -11.95 -1.71
CA GLY A 120 2.14 -11.16 -1.32
C GLY A 120 1.87 -10.23 -0.15
N ALA A 121 2.94 -9.70 0.44
CA ALA A 121 2.90 -8.73 1.52
C ALA A 121 3.77 -7.51 1.23
N VAL A 122 3.23 -6.33 1.50
CA VAL A 122 3.96 -5.08 1.66
C VAL A 122 4.02 -4.79 3.16
N ILE A 123 5.16 -5.07 3.79
CA ILE A 123 5.32 -4.90 5.25
C ILE A 123 5.94 -3.54 5.58
N TRP A 124 5.85 -3.11 6.84
CA TRP A 124 6.46 -1.84 7.24
C TRP A 124 8.00 -1.92 7.29
N ALA A 125 8.69 -0.83 6.93
CA ALA A 125 10.12 -0.67 7.21
C ALA A 125 10.53 0.80 7.45
N PRO A 126 11.52 1.08 8.32
CA PRO A 126 11.89 2.43 8.73
C PRO A 126 12.97 3.05 7.83
N PHE A 127 12.60 3.40 6.60
CA PHE A 127 13.54 3.94 5.58
C PHE A 127 14.29 5.20 6.01
N HIS A 128 13.76 5.95 6.99
CA HIS A 128 14.37 7.17 7.50
C HIS A 128 15.51 6.95 8.49
N LEU A 129 15.73 5.72 8.95
CA LEU A 129 16.83 5.41 9.86
C LEU A 129 18.16 5.29 9.11
N PRO A 130 19.30 5.54 9.78
CA PRO A 130 20.61 5.25 9.23
C PRO A 130 20.72 3.83 8.66
N PRO A 131 21.45 3.61 7.55
CA PRO A 131 21.50 2.32 6.86
C PRO A 131 21.85 1.10 7.72
N THR A 132 22.69 1.29 8.74
CA THR A 132 23.02 0.24 9.71
C THR A 132 21.78 -0.21 10.50
N LEU A 133 20.96 0.74 10.99
CA LEU A 133 19.74 0.44 11.75
C LEU A 133 18.64 -0.12 10.85
N PHE A 134 18.52 0.41 9.63
CA PHE A 134 17.60 -0.13 8.63
C PHE A 134 17.93 -1.60 8.30
N SER A 135 19.21 -1.91 8.09
CA SER A 135 19.67 -3.27 7.83
C SER A 135 19.40 -4.20 9.02
N ASP A 136 19.66 -3.75 10.25
CA ASP A 136 19.32 -4.52 11.45
C ASP A 136 17.82 -4.76 11.60
N TYR A 137 16.98 -3.77 11.26
CA TYR A 137 15.53 -3.95 11.23
C TYR A 137 15.11 -4.96 10.17
N LEU A 138 15.64 -4.89 8.95
CA LEU A 138 15.31 -5.88 7.90
C LEU A 138 15.68 -7.30 8.32
N ASN A 139 16.82 -7.49 9.00
CA ASN A 139 17.19 -8.78 9.57
C ASN A 139 16.18 -9.27 10.62
N LEU A 140 15.69 -8.38 11.49
CA LEU A 140 14.64 -8.71 12.45
C LEU A 140 13.31 -9.05 11.76
N ALA A 141 12.93 -8.30 10.73
CA ALA A 141 11.71 -8.52 9.96
C ALA A 141 11.76 -9.86 9.22
N GLU A 142 12.90 -10.22 8.61
CA GLU A 142 13.13 -11.50 7.94
C GLU A 142 13.03 -12.67 8.93
N GLN A 143 13.73 -12.58 10.07
CA GLN A 143 13.67 -13.60 11.12
C GLN A 143 12.25 -13.78 11.68
N THR A 144 11.55 -12.66 11.90
CA THR A 144 10.17 -12.66 12.40
C THR A 144 9.22 -13.28 11.37
N SER A 145 9.39 -12.95 10.09
CA SER A 145 8.62 -13.49 8.97
C SER A 145 8.79 -14.99 8.84
N GLY A 146 10.00 -15.51 9.09
CA GLY A 146 10.35 -16.87 8.72
C GLY A 146 10.36 -17.07 7.20
N PRO A 147 10.86 -18.22 6.72
CA PRO A 147 11.15 -18.42 5.31
C PRO A 147 9.89 -18.36 4.43
N ALA A 148 8.76 -18.89 4.91
CA ALA A 148 7.54 -18.98 4.12
C ALA A 148 6.91 -17.61 3.84
N LEU A 149 6.79 -16.74 4.86
CA LEU A 149 6.30 -15.37 4.66
C LEU A 149 7.34 -14.51 3.93
N TRP A 150 8.63 -14.63 4.26
CA TRP A 150 9.66 -13.78 3.66
C TRP A 150 9.73 -13.92 2.13
N GLN A 151 9.57 -15.15 1.61
CA GLN A 151 9.47 -15.38 0.15
C GLN A 151 8.26 -14.68 -0.50
N ARG A 152 7.20 -14.40 0.27
CA ARG A 152 6.00 -13.68 -0.14
C ARG A 152 6.05 -12.18 0.17
N VAL A 153 7.06 -11.67 0.88
CA VAL A 153 7.26 -10.22 1.05
C VAL A 153 7.62 -9.63 -0.31
N ALA A 154 6.67 -8.92 -0.89
CA ALA A 154 6.74 -8.32 -2.22
C ALA A 154 7.28 -6.88 -2.18
N GLY A 155 7.23 -6.23 -1.02
CA GLY A 155 7.71 -4.88 -0.87
C GLY A 155 7.60 -4.35 0.55
N PHE A 156 7.81 -3.05 0.67
CA PHE A 156 7.71 -2.32 1.92
C PHE A 156 6.92 -1.03 1.78
N ARG A 157 6.37 -0.56 2.90
CA ARG A 157 5.78 0.78 2.99
C ARG A 157 6.28 1.51 4.22
N TYR A 158 6.49 2.81 4.05
CA TYR A 158 6.56 3.78 5.13
C TYR A 158 5.59 4.90 4.77
N LEU A 159 4.58 5.10 5.61
CA LEU A 159 3.51 6.03 5.30
C LEU A 159 4.04 7.48 5.32
N LEU A 160 3.97 8.18 4.18
CA LEU A 160 4.49 9.56 4.02
C LEU A 160 3.42 10.62 4.29
N GLN A 161 2.14 10.28 4.11
CA GLN A 161 1.03 11.19 4.42
C GLN A 161 0.96 11.53 5.91
N GLY A 162 0.41 12.71 6.23
CA GLY A 162 0.13 13.14 7.61
C GLY A 162 1.37 13.42 8.45
N LYS A 163 2.56 13.56 7.85
CA LYS A 163 3.81 13.86 8.58
C LYS A 163 3.99 15.33 8.93
N GLY A 164 3.21 16.22 8.31
CA GLY A 164 3.32 17.66 8.48
C GLY A 164 4.11 18.33 7.34
N GLU A 165 4.05 19.66 7.32
CA GLU A 165 4.66 20.49 6.28
C GLU A 165 6.18 20.27 6.19
N GLY A 166 6.69 20.07 4.97
CA GLY A 166 8.13 19.89 4.71
C GLY A 166 8.73 18.53 5.12
N GLU A 167 8.02 17.72 5.91
CA GLU A 167 8.58 16.47 6.43
C GLU A 167 8.79 15.40 5.34
N VAL A 168 7.87 15.29 4.38
CA VAL A 168 8.03 14.35 3.26
C VAL A 168 9.32 14.65 2.50
N LYS A 169 9.57 15.92 2.18
CA LYS A 169 10.81 16.37 1.56
C LYS A 169 12.03 15.95 2.37
N ARG A 170 12.04 16.29 3.66
CA ARG A 170 13.16 16.00 4.58
C ARG A 170 13.48 14.51 4.62
N LEU A 171 12.46 13.66 4.58
CA LEU A 171 12.62 12.21 4.60
C LEU A 171 13.15 11.70 3.26
N VAL A 172 12.42 11.91 2.17
CA VAL A 172 12.67 11.23 0.88
C VAL A 172 13.90 11.74 0.13
N GLU A 173 14.35 12.97 0.43
CA GLU A 173 15.57 13.57 -0.14
C GLU A 173 16.82 13.34 0.74
N SER A 174 16.70 12.65 1.88
CA SER A 174 17.85 12.36 2.75
C SER A 174 18.74 11.24 2.21
N GLU A 175 20.04 11.31 2.53
CA GLU A 175 20.99 10.25 2.15
C GLU A 175 20.63 8.89 2.75
N ASP A 176 20.19 8.86 4.01
CA ASP A 176 19.79 7.62 4.66
C ASP A 176 18.62 6.96 3.92
N TRP A 177 17.60 7.73 3.56
CA TRP A 177 16.47 7.24 2.79
C TRP A 177 16.88 6.69 1.42
N LEU A 178 17.67 7.47 0.67
CA LEU A 178 18.12 7.08 -0.67
C LEU A 178 19.02 5.84 -0.63
N ASN A 179 19.87 5.72 0.39
CA ASN A 179 20.72 4.55 0.60
C ASN A 179 19.92 3.30 1.03
N ASN A 180 18.78 3.47 1.69
CA ASN A 180 17.90 2.37 2.08
C ASN A 180 16.95 1.92 0.97
N ILE A 181 16.55 2.82 0.07
CA ILE A 181 15.57 2.52 -0.98
C ILE A 181 16.22 1.86 -2.21
N VAL A 182 17.41 2.30 -2.63
CA VAL A 182 18.11 1.75 -3.82
C VAL A 182 18.32 0.23 -3.74
N PRO A 183 18.71 -0.36 -2.59
CA PRO A 183 18.88 -1.80 -2.47
C PRO A 183 17.60 -2.63 -2.71
N LEU A 184 16.40 -2.04 -2.63
CA LEU A 184 15.15 -2.77 -2.85
C LEU A 184 15.12 -3.45 -4.23
N ARG A 185 15.77 -2.88 -5.26
CA ARG A 185 15.85 -3.49 -6.61
C ARG A 185 16.45 -4.90 -6.62
N ASN A 186 17.26 -5.23 -5.62
CA ASN A 186 17.96 -6.51 -5.52
C ASN A 186 17.21 -7.55 -4.66
N GLY A 187 16.12 -7.15 -4.00
CA GLY A 187 15.34 -8.04 -3.12
C GLY A 187 14.80 -9.27 -3.83
N ARG A 188 14.43 -10.31 -3.07
CA ARG A 188 13.80 -11.55 -3.57
C ARG A 188 14.59 -12.23 -4.70
N ASP A 189 15.87 -12.49 -4.46
CA ASP A 189 16.78 -13.12 -5.43
C ASP A 189 16.82 -12.38 -6.79
N GLY A 190 16.82 -11.05 -6.74
CA GLY A 190 16.88 -10.19 -7.93
C GLY A 190 15.53 -9.93 -8.61
N LYS A 191 14.41 -10.42 -8.08
CA LYS A 191 13.06 -10.02 -8.56
C LYS A 191 12.70 -8.58 -8.17
N GLY A 192 13.38 -8.01 -7.19
CA GLY A 192 13.16 -6.69 -6.61
C GLY A 192 11.97 -6.63 -5.65
N TRP A 193 12.09 -5.80 -4.62
CA TRP A 193 11.00 -5.36 -3.76
C TRP A 193 10.38 -4.06 -4.28
N VAL A 194 9.08 -3.89 -4.01
CA VAL A 194 8.33 -2.66 -4.27
C VAL A 194 8.44 -1.70 -3.09
N PHE A 195 8.43 -0.40 -3.35
CA PHE A 195 8.07 0.60 -2.35
C PHE A 195 6.67 1.16 -2.63
N ASP A 196 5.72 0.91 -1.71
CA ASP A 196 4.40 1.51 -1.77
C ASP A 196 4.45 2.96 -1.28
N VAL A 197 3.96 3.90 -2.09
CA VAL A 197 3.98 5.34 -1.82
C VAL A 197 2.59 5.77 -1.34
N GLY A 198 2.45 6.00 -0.03
CA GLY A 198 1.24 6.58 0.56
C GLY A 198 1.43 8.07 0.89
N ILE A 199 0.96 8.95 0.01
CA ILE A 199 0.96 10.42 0.15
C ILE A 199 -0.47 10.96 0.06
N ASP A 200 -0.74 12.13 0.66
CA ASP A 200 -2.05 12.78 0.63
C ASP A 200 -1.99 14.15 -0.04
N THR A 201 -2.24 14.17 -1.35
CA THR A 201 -2.16 15.42 -2.14
C THR A 201 -3.34 16.36 -1.90
N HIS A 202 -4.41 15.88 -1.27
CA HIS A 202 -5.54 16.68 -0.86
C HIS A 202 -5.24 17.43 0.43
N ARG A 203 -4.88 16.71 1.50
CA ARG A 203 -4.79 17.27 2.86
C ARG A 203 -3.42 17.84 3.22
N ASP A 204 -2.34 17.23 2.75
CA ASP A 204 -0.98 17.72 3.01
C ASP A 204 -0.24 18.17 1.73
N GLY A 205 -1.00 18.44 0.67
CA GLY A 205 -0.55 19.21 -0.47
C GLY A 205 0.14 18.42 -1.59
N VAL A 206 0.03 18.97 -2.81
CA VAL A 206 0.55 18.34 -4.04
C VAL A 206 2.09 18.22 -4.04
N GLU A 207 2.79 19.06 -3.28
CA GLU A 207 4.25 19.03 -3.17
C GLU A 207 4.80 17.68 -2.72
N GLN A 208 4.04 16.88 -1.96
CA GLN A 208 4.47 15.52 -1.63
C GLN A 208 4.72 14.67 -2.88
N ALA A 209 3.86 14.77 -3.89
CA ALA A 209 4.03 14.05 -5.15
C ALA A 209 5.26 14.57 -5.93
N GLU A 210 5.56 15.86 -5.83
CA GLU A 210 6.73 16.48 -6.45
C GLU A 210 8.04 15.98 -5.77
N HIS A 211 8.06 15.92 -4.43
CA HIS A 211 9.20 15.39 -3.67
C HIS A 211 9.41 13.89 -3.90
N VAL A 212 8.32 13.12 -4.00
CA VAL A 212 8.42 11.70 -4.41
C VAL A 212 9.00 11.59 -5.82
N GLY A 213 8.56 12.42 -6.77
CA GLY A 213 9.13 12.44 -8.12
C GLY A 213 10.61 12.78 -8.14
N ALA A 214 11.03 13.76 -7.33
CA ALA A 214 12.45 14.10 -7.15
C ALA A 214 13.26 12.94 -6.56
N MET A 215 12.73 12.26 -5.53
CA MET A 215 13.35 11.06 -4.96
C MET A 215 13.50 9.94 -5.99
N ILE A 216 12.45 9.63 -6.77
CA ILE A 216 12.51 8.58 -7.79
C ILE A 216 13.60 8.90 -8.83
N ASN A 217 13.67 10.15 -9.30
CA ASN A 217 14.72 10.56 -10.23
C ASN A 217 16.13 10.38 -9.64
N GLU A 218 16.31 10.67 -8.36
CA GLU A 218 17.60 10.48 -7.69
C GLU A 218 17.94 9.00 -7.49
N VAL A 219 16.95 8.17 -7.15
CA VAL A 219 17.10 6.71 -7.12
C VAL A 219 17.56 6.19 -8.47
N ARG A 220 16.95 6.62 -9.58
CA ARG A 220 17.36 6.21 -10.93
C ARG A 220 18.81 6.57 -11.24
N LYS A 221 19.25 7.79 -10.92
CA LYS A 221 20.67 8.18 -11.10
C LYS A 221 21.62 7.27 -10.32
N ARG A 222 21.29 6.93 -9.07
CA ARG A 222 22.12 6.03 -8.24
C ARG A 222 22.13 4.61 -8.78
N GLU A 223 21.00 4.14 -9.29
CA GLU A 223 20.89 2.83 -9.93
C GLU A 223 21.72 2.73 -11.20
N GLU A 224 21.67 3.75 -12.06
CA GLU A 224 22.43 3.86 -13.32
C GLU A 224 23.93 4.02 -13.10
N ALA A 225 24.34 4.68 -12.01
CA ALA A 225 25.75 4.79 -11.63
C ALA A 225 26.35 3.47 -11.10
N SER A 226 25.50 2.47 -10.82
CA SER A 226 25.90 1.16 -10.30
C SER A 226 26.05 0.14 -11.43
N SER A 227 26.93 -0.86 -11.24
CA SER A 227 27.08 -1.99 -12.17
C SER A 227 26.01 -3.09 -11.99
N GLN A 228 25.11 -2.94 -11.01
CA GLN A 228 24.00 -3.86 -10.78
C GLN A 228 22.82 -3.55 -11.71
N HIS A 229 22.05 -4.58 -12.05
CA HIS A 229 20.89 -4.48 -12.93
C HIS A 229 19.60 -4.35 -12.11
N GLY A 230 18.54 -3.86 -12.77
CA GLY A 230 17.20 -3.73 -12.19
C GLY A 230 16.91 -2.35 -11.63
N HIS A 231 15.62 -2.10 -11.42
CA HIS A 231 15.08 -0.83 -10.95
C HIS A 231 14.10 -1.08 -9.80
N VAL A 232 14.16 -0.25 -8.76
CA VAL A 232 13.13 -0.24 -7.70
C VAL A 232 11.78 0.06 -8.34
N ARG A 233 10.77 -0.74 -8.01
CA ARG A 233 9.39 -0.49 -8.43
C ARG A 233 8.68 0.34 -7.37
N PHE A 234 7.92 1.34 -7.82
CA PHE A 234 7.14 2.21 -6.95
C PHE A 234 5.66 2.01 -7.25
N VAL A 235 4.83 1.88 -6.22
CA VAL A 235 3.37 1.77 -6.38
C VAL A 235 2.73 2.96 -5.68
N LEU A 236 2.11 3.85 -6.46
CA LEU A 236 1.39 5.01 -5.93
C LEU A 236 0.04 4.55 -5.38
N ASN A 237 -0.21 4.82 -4.10
CA ASN A 237 -1.45 4.40 -3.46
C ASN A 237 -2.58 5.40 -3.73
N HIS A 238 -3.80 4.89 -3.88
CA HIS A 238 -5.05 5.64 -3.79
C HIS A 238 -5.16 6.88 -4.70
N LEU A 239 -4.63 6.83 -5.93
CA LEU A 239 -4.59 8.00 -6.82
C LEU A 239 -3.84 9.20 -6.21
N CYS A 240 -2.90 8.94 -5.30
CA CYS A 240 -2.23 9.93 -4.45
C CYS A 240 -3.20 10.76 -3.59
N LYS A 241 -4.36 10.17 -3.26
CA LYS A 241 -5.46 10.77 -2.49
C LYS A 241 -5.82 12.17 -3.01
N ALA A 242 -6.15 12.22 -4.31
CA ALA A 242 -6.58 13.44 -4.95
C ALA A 242 -7.88 13.98 -4.30
N PRO A 243 -8.13 15.30 -4.36
CA PRO A 243 -9.30 15.91 -3.73
C PRO A 243 -10.60 15.64 -4.53
N LEU A 244 -11.16 14.43 -4.40
CA LEU A 244 -12.26 13.95 -5.26
C LEU A 244 -13.61 14.65 -5.02
N SER A 245 -13.88 15.20 -3.83
CA SER A 245 -15.13 15.92 -3.53
C SER A 245 -15.11 17.42 -3.81
N THR A 246 -13.94 18.05 -3.92
CA THR A 246 -13.85 19.53 -3.79
C THR A 246 -13.83 20.25 -5.12
N THR A 247 -13.44 19.56 -6.20
CA THR A 247 -13.39 20.15 -7.54
C THR A 247 -13.97 19.21 -8.61
N PRO A 248 -14.63 19.75 -9.65
CA PRO A 248 -15.14 18.95 -10.76
C PRO A 248 -14.01 18.45 -11.70
N SER A 249 -12.77 18.89 -11.50
CA SER A 249 -11.62 18.53 -12.33
C SER A 249 -10.32 18.55 -11.52
N PRO A 250 -9.31 17.73 -11.88
CA PRO A 250 -8.02 17.76 -11.21
C PRO A 250 -7.32 19.10 -11.38
N HIS A 251 -6.62 19.54 -10.33
CA HIS A 251 -5.81 20.75 -10.38
C HIS A 251 -4.58 20.56 -11.27
N GLN A 252 -4.17 21.60 -12.01
CA GLN A 252 -3.05 21.52 -12.96
C GLN A 252 -1.75 21.04 -12.30
N ARG A 253 -1.44 21.50 -11.08
CA ARG A 253 -0.25 21.06 -10.33
C ARG A 253 -0.26 19.55 -10.06
N TRP A 254 -1.41 18.98 -9.70
CA TRP A 254 -1.55 17.53 -9.48
C TRP A 254 -1.36 16.76 -10.79
N THR A 255 -1.96 17.24 -11.89
CA THR A 255 -1.77 16.59 -13.20
C THR A 255 -0.31 16.59 -13.65
N ALA A 256 0.41 17.69 -13.41
CA ALA A 256 1.82 17.83 -13.73
C ALA A 256 2.71 16.91 -12.87
N ALA A 257 2.44 16.82 -11.56
CA ALA A 257 3.14 15.91 -10.67
C ALA A 257 2.96 14.43 -11.10
N LEU A 258 1.74 14.02 -11.45
CA LEU A 258 1.49 12.67 -11.97
C LEU A 258 2.17 12.41 -13.31
N ASN A 259 2.23 13.40 -14.22
CA ASN A 259 2.96 13.25 -15.48
C ASN A 259 4.45 12.99 -15.23
N GLN A 260 5.05 13.68 -14.25
CA GLN A 260 6.46 13.48 -13.88
C GLN A 260 6.69 12.09 -13.28
N LEU A 261 5.82 11.67 -12.35
CA LEU A 261 5.88 10.32 -11.76
C LEU A 261 5.71 9.22 -12.82
N ALA A 262 4.81 9.44 -13.78
CA ALA A 262 4.51 8.48 -14.83
C ALA A 262 5.60 8.33 -15.90
N ALA A 263 6.53 9.28 -16.00
CA ALA A 263 7.64 9.23 -16.95
C ALA A 263 8.56 8.02 -16.71
N ASP A 264 8.61 7.51 -15.48
CA ASP A 264 9.31 6.28 -15.14
C ASP A 264 8.39 5.07 -15.27
N THR A 265 8.77 4.13 -16.13
CA THR A 265 8.01 2.90 -16.43
C THR A 265 7.88 1.94 -15.24
N ASN A 266 8.71 2.07 -14.19
CA ASN A 266 8.64 1.24 -12.98
C ASN A 266 7.72 1.83 -11.89
N VAL A 267 7.01 2.92 -12.20
CA VAL A 267 5.98 3.51 -11.34
C VAL A 267 4.60 3.01 -11.74
N PHE A 268 3.85 2.47 -10.79
CA PHE A 268 2.51 1.95 -10.99
C PHE A 268 1.50 2.72 -10.16
N MET A 269 0.21 2.59 -10.49
CA MET A 269 -0.88 3.28 -9.80
C MET A 269 -1.92 2.30 -9.26
N LYS A 270 -2.25 2.40 -7.98
CA LYS A 270 -3.42 1.71 -7.41
C LYS A 270 -4.69 2.51 -7.64
N LEU A 271 -5.65 1.85 -8.27
CA LEU A 271 -7.04 2.26 -8.35
C LEU A 271 -7.76 1.75 -7.09
N SER A 272 -7.63 2.52 -6.01
CA SER A 272 -8.15 2.17 -4.67
C SER A 272 -8.44 3.41 -3.83
N GLY A 273 -9.06 3.25 -2.65
CA GLY A 273 -9.14 4.28 -1.60
C GLY A 273 -10.00 5.52 -1.91
N ALA A 274 -10.80 5.51 -2.98
CA ALA A 274 -11.50 6.71 -3.46
C ALA A 274 -12.58 7.23 -2.48
N PHE A 275 -13.26 6.35 -1.74
CA PHE A 275 -14.42 6.74 -0.92
C PHE A 275 -14.08 7.70 0.22
N ASN A 276 -12.91 7.55 0.84
CA ASN A 276 -12.48 8.43 1.93
C ASN A 276 -12.06 9.83 1.44
N GLU A 277 -11.87 10.00 0.13
CA GLU A 277 -11.46 11.27 -0.48
C GLU A 277 -12.64 12.11 -0.96
N PHE A 278 -13.88 11.63 -0.72
CA PHE A 278 -15.07 12.46 -0.82
C PHE A 278 -15.28 13.37 0.42
N ALA A 279 -14.29 13.53 1.30
CA ALA A 279 -14.39 14.07 2.67
C ALA A 279 -15.37 15.24 2.95
N ASP A 280 -15.53 16.19 2.02
CA ASP A 280 -16.40 17.36 2.22
C ASP A 280 -17.88 17.11 1.82
N GLN A 281 -18.16 15.97 1.21
CA GLN A 281 -19.48 15.60 0.72
C GLN A 281 -19.75 14.11 0.98
N SER A 282 -21.01 13.69 0.97
CA SER A 282 -21.29 12.25 1.00
C SER A 282 -20.87 11.62 -0.33
N THR A 283 -20.17 10.49 -0.28
CA THR A 283 -19.91 9.68 -1.47
C THR A 283 -21.23 9.36 -2.15
N PRO A 284 -21.37 9.58 -3.47
CA PRO A 284 -22.59 9.21 -4.19
C PRO A 284 -22.90 7.72 -4.01
N ASP A 285 -24.17 7.38 -3.81
CA ASP A 285 -24.59 6.03 -3.44
C ASP A 285 -24.82 5.09 -4.64
N ASN A 286 -24.69 5.58 -5.88
CA ASN A 286 -24.93 4.81 -7.09
C ASN A 286 -23.74 4.90 -8.06
N VAL A 287 -23.55 3.82 -8.82
CA VAL A 287 -22.37 3.62 -9.68
C VAL A 287 -22.18 4.75 -10.70
N PRO A 288 -23.19 5.17 -11.50
CA PRO A 288 -22.99 6.21 -12.51
C PRO A 288 -22.56 7.55 -11.92
N ALA A 289 -23.09 7.93 -10.75
CA ALA A 289 -22.74 9.18 -10.09
C ALA A 289 -21.29 9.16 -9.57
N VAL A 290 -20.85 8.05 -8.96
CA VAL A 290 -19.45 7.91 -8.53
C VAL A 290 -18.51 7.93 -9.73
N VAL A 291 -18.78 7.14 -10.77
CA VAL A 291 -17.97 7.14 -12.00
C VAL A 291 -17.91 8.52 -12.64
N GLY A 292 -19.03 9.24 -12.67
CA GLY A 292 -19.10 10.63 -13.15
C GLY A 292 -18.17 11.57 -12.38
N ALA A 293 -18.15 11.48 -11.04
CA ALA A 293 -17.25 12.26 -10.19
C ALA A 293 -15.78 11.90 -10.36
N LEU A 294 -15.47 10.60 -10.55
CA LEU A 294 -14.10 10.11 -10.70
C LEU A 294 -13.52 10.31 -12.10
N ASN A 295 -14.37 10.37 -13.13
CA ASN A 295 -13.98 10.40 -14.54
C ASN A 295 -12.85 11.40 -14.86
N PRO A 296 -12.91 12.69 -14.44
CA PRO A 296 -11.85 13.65 -14.72
C PRO A 296 -10.47 13.22 -14.20
N PHE A 297 -10.42 12.62 -13.01
CA PHE A 297 -9.19 12.14 -12.38
C PHE A 297 -8.72 10.83 -13.01
N LEU A 298 -9.62 9.86 -13.17
CA LEU A 298 -9.29 8.57 -13.75
C LEU A 298 -8.83 8.70 -15.20
N ASN A 299 -9.43 9.59 -16.00
CA ASN A 299 -9.00 9.82 -17.38
C ASN A 299 -7.54 10.27 -17.44
N HIS A 300 -7.13 11.16 -16.54
CA HIS A 300 -5.75 11.60 -16.44
C HIS A 300 -4.84 10.45 -16.01
N VAL A 301 -5.22 9.72 -14.96
CA VAL A 301 -4.47 8.56 -14.44
C VAL A 301 -4.24 7.48 -15.51
N PHE A 302 -5.29 7.08 -16.22
CA PHE A 302 -5.18 6.05 -17.27
C PHE A 302 -4.37 6.54 -18.49
N THR A 303 -4.33 7.85 -18.73
CA THR A 303 -3.45 8.44 -19.75
C THR A 303 -1.99 8.41 -19.31
N CYS A 304 -1.71 8.71 -18.04
CA CYS A 304 -0.35 8.72 -17.48
C CYS A 304 0.23 7.31 -17.30
N PHE A 305 -0.57 6.37 -16.80
CA PHE A 305 -0.11 5.03 -16.40
C PHE A 305 -0.73 3.94 -17.29
N PRO A 306 -0.56 3.99 -18.62
CA PRO A 306 -1.12 2.97 -19.50
C PRO A 306 -0.59 1.59 -19.11
N GLU A 307 -1.50 0.62 -19.03
CA GLU A 307 -1.22 -0.75 -18.58
C GLU A 307 -0.62 -0.91 -17.16
N ARG A 308 -0.46 0.17 -16.39
CA ARG A 308 0.17 0.19 -15.05
C ARG A 308 -0.77 0.62 -13.92
N VAL A 309 -2.07 0.73 -14.20
CA VAL A 309 -3.12 0.89 -13.19
C VAL A 309 -3.57 -0.49 -12.71
N MET A 310 -3.64 -0.70 -11.39
CA MET A 310 -4.05 -1.97 -10.78
C MET A 310 -5.21 -1.79 -9.80
N PHE A 311 -6.11 -2.76 -9.75
CA PHE A 311 -7.23 -2.79 -8.80
C PHE A 311 -6.73 -3.03 -7.37
N GLY A 312 -7.19 -2.21 -6.43
CA GLY A 312 -7.15 -2.50 -5.01
C GLY A 312 -8.44 -2.04 -4.34
N SER A 313 -8.95 -2.81 -3.40
CA SER A 313 -10.20 -2.45 -2.72
C SER A 313 -9.99 -1.43 -1.62
N ASP A 314 -8.80 -1.39 -1.02
CA ASP A 314 -8.53 -0.69 0.24
C ASP A 314 -9.39 -1.22 1.39
N TRP A 315 -9.81 -2.48 1.35
CA TRP A 315 -10.60 -3.08 2.42
C TRP A 315 -9.75 -3.31 3.68
N PRO A 316 -10.29 -3.07 4.89
CA PRO A 316 -11.64 -2.62 5.22
C PRO A 316 -11.80 -1.09 5.26
N VAL A 317 -10.76 -0.33 4.93
CA VAL A 317 -10.73 1.14 4.96
C VAL A 317 -11.71 1.75 3.95
N CYS A 318 -12.04 1.05 2.86
CA CYS A 318 -13.12 1.42 1.94
C CYS A 318 -14.48 1.59 2.61
N ASN A 319 -14.65 1.11 3.85
CA ASN A 319 -15.86 1.36 4.63
C ASN A 319 -15.92 2.77 5.22
N VAL A 320 -14.78 3.47 5.30
CA VAL A 320 -14.70 4.88 5.71
C VAL A 320 -15.08 5.73 4.49
N GLY A 321 -16.19 6.47 4.61
CA GLY A 321 -16.76 7.26 3.51
C GLY A 321 -17.56 6.45 2.48
N GLY A 322 -17.54 5.11 2.53
CA GLY A 322 -18.25 4.24 1.59
C GLY A 322 -19.77 4.18 1.86
N PRO A 323 -20.64 4.38 0.85
CA PRO A 323 -22.08 4.58 1.04
C PRO A 323 -22.90 3.29 1.19
N ARG A 324 -22.29 2.11 1.03
CA ARG A 324 -22.98 0.80 1.03
C ARG A 324 -22.79 0.00 2.33
N GLY A 325 -22.23 0.62 3.36
CA GLY A 325 -21.93 -0.03 4.63
C GLY A 325 -20.89 -1.15 4.49
N GLN A 326 -20.61 -1.79 5.63
CA GLN A 326 -19.44 -2.68 5.77
C GLN A 326 -19.45 -3.93 4.87
N GLY A 327 -20.64 -4.42 4.53
CA GLY A 327 -20.82 -5.58 3.67
C GLY A 327 -20.91 -5.25 2.18
N GLY A 328 -21.08 -3.97 1.80
CA GLY A 328 -21.40 -3.59 0.43
C GLY A 328 -20.32 -2.81 -0.30
N ASN A 329 -19.44 -2.11 0.40
CA ASN A 329 -18.49 -1.17 -0.24
C ASN A 329 -17.44 -1.86 -1.11
N TRP A 330 -17.00 -3.07 -0.78
CA TRP A 330 -16.06 -3.82 -1.61
C TRP A 330 -16.66 -4.14 -2.98
N GLY A 331 -17.85 -4.74 -3.01
CA GLY A 331 -18.55 -5.07 -4.26
C GLY A 331 -18.93 -3.82 -5.06
N PHE A 332 -19.35 -2.77 -4.36
CA PHE A 332 -19.65 -1.48 -4.98
C PHE A 332 -18.42 -0.87 -5.68
N TRP A 333 -17.22 -0.98 -5.08
CA TRP A 333 -15.99 -0.55 -5.73
C TRP A 333 -15.69 -1.37 -6.99
N VAL A 334 -15.91 -2.69 -6.98
CA VAL A 334 -15.79 -3.52 -8.18
C VAL A 334 -16.75 -3.07 -9.28
N GLU A 335 -18.01 -2.78 -8.95
CA GLU A 335 -18.99 -2.27 -9.93
C GLU A 335 -18.57 -0.93 -10.54
N ILE A 336 -18.03 -0.02 -9.73
CA ILE A 336 -17.51 1.29 -10.18
C ILE A 336 -16.35 1.12 -11.15
N VAL A 337 -15.39 0.24 -10.81
CA VAL A 337 -14.25 -0.03 -11.68
C VAL A 337 -14.73 -0.69 -12.98
N ASP A 338 -15.62 -1.68 -12.92
CA ASP A 338 -16.14 -2.35 -14.14
C ASP A 338 -16.88 -1.38 -15.07
N GLU A 339 -17.73 -0.51 -14.51
CA GLU A 339 -18.44 0.53 -15.28
C GLU A 339 -17.47 1.50 -15.94
N TYR A 340 -16.46 2.00 -15.21
CA TYR A 340 -15.45 2.90 -15.77
C TYR A 340 -14.68 2.25 -16.94
N LEU A 341 -14.21 1.00 -16.75
CA LEU A 341 -13.49 0.27 -17.80
C LEU A 341 -14.39 0.00 -19.01
N GLY A 342 -15.69 -0.25 -18.79
CA GLY A 342 -16.71 -0.37 -19.83
C GLY A 342 -16.89 0.92 -20.64
N GLN A 343 -16.98 2.08 -19.98
CA GLN A 343 -17.06 3.39 -20.64
C GLN A 343 -15.82 3.70 -21.49
N LYS A 344 -14.64 3.22 -21.07
CA LYS A 344 -13.39 3.35 -21.84
C LYS A 344 -13.26 2.40 -23.02
N ARG A 345 -14.18 1.44 -23.16
CA ARG A 345 -14.15 0.43 -24.24
C ARG A 345 -12.81 -0.30 -24.31
N LEU A 346 -12.18 -0.52 -23.15
CA LEU A 346 -10.94 -1.28 -23.08
C LEU A 346 -11.17 -2.71 -23.56
N SER A 347 -10.19 -3.25 -24.28
CA SER A 347 -10.14 -4.66 -24.65
C SER A 347 -10.09 -5.56 -23.41
N GLU A 348 -10.40 -6.84 -23.58
CA GLU A 348 -10.32 -7.82 -22.49
C GLU A 348 -8.91 -7.86 -21.87
N LYS A 349 -7.86 -7.82 -22.70
CA LYS A 349 -6.46 -7.79 -22.24
C LYS A 349 -6.14 -6.55 -21.40
N GLU A 350 -6.60 -5.37 -21.81
CA GLU A 350 -6.41 -4.12 -21.05
C GLU A 350 -7.19 -4.16 -19.73
N ARG A 351 -8.38 -4.76 -19.71
CA ARG A 351 -9.15 -4.97 -18.47
C ARG A 351 -8.44 -5.95 -17.54
N GLU A 352 -7.89 -7.04 -18.06
CA GLU A 352 -7.10 -8.00 -17.29
C GLU A 352 -5.86 -7.36 -16.67
N ARG A 353 -5.21 -6.42 -17.37
CA ARG A 353 -4.13 -5.61 -16.78
C ARG A 353 -4.59 -4.89 -15.52
N VAL A 354 -5.76 -4.25 -15.54
CA VAL A 354 -6.29 -3.55 -14.36
C VAL A 354 -6.69 -4.51 -13.26
N TRP A 355 -7.43 -5.57 -13.58
CA TRP A 355 -7.98 -6.49 -12.58
C TRP A 355 -6.93 -7.34 -11.88
N TRP A 356 -5.83 -7.67 -12.56
CA TRP A 356 -4.81 -8.52 -11.95
C TRP A 356 -3.40 -8.37 -12.53
N GLY A 357 -3.26 -8.13 -13.83
CA GLY A 357 -1.96 -8.21 -14.53
C GLY A 357 -0.93 -7.18 -14.07
N ALA A 358 -1.34 -5.92 -13.93
CA ALA A 358 -0.45 -4.85 -13.49
C ALA A 358 -0.01 -5.04 -12.03
N GLY A 359 -0.92 -5.51 -11.16
CA GLY A 359 -0.59 -5.84 -9.77
C GLY A 359 0.35 -7.03 -9.65
N ALA A 360 0.11 -8.10 -10.42
CA ALA A 360 0.97 -9.27 -10.46
C ALA A 360 2.39 -8.93 -10.93
N GLU A 361 2.50 -8.09 -11.96
CA GLU A 361 3.78 -7.58 -12.46
C GLU A 361 4.48 -6.68 -11.44
N ALA A 362 3.79 -5.68 -10.90
CA ALA A 362 4.38 -4.72 -9.97
C ALA A 362 4.92 -5.44 -8.72
N TYR A 363 4.16 -6.36 -8.14
CA TYR A 363 4.55 -7.08 -6.93
C TYR A 363 5.34 -8.36 -7.19
N GLY A 364 5.50 -8.80 -8.44
CA GLY A 364 6.14 -10.07 -8.77
C GLY A 364 5.47 -11.25 -8.05
N VAL A 365 4.14 -11.34 -8.14
CA VAL A 365 3.31 -12.39 -7.53
C VAL A 365 2.55 -13.17 -8.61
N GLU A 366 2.19 -14.40 -8.29
CA GLU A 366 1.42 -15.29 -9.17
C GLU A 366 0.00 -15.49 -8.60
N LEU A 367 -0.97 -15.67 -9.49
CA LEU A 367 -2.40 -15.77 -9.17
C LEU A 367 -2.95 -17.17 -9.26
#